data_AF-A0A6J2RLE3-F1
#
_entry.id   AF-A0A6J2RLE3-F1
#
_cell.length_a   1.000
_cell.length_b   1.000
_cell.length_c   1.000
_cell.angle_alpha   90.00
_cell.angle_beta   90.00
_cell.angle_gamma   90.00
#
_symmetry.space_group_name_H-M   'P 1'
#
loop_
_entity.id
_entity.type
_entity.pdbx_description
1 polymer ?
#
loop_
_entity_poly.entity_id
_entity_poly.type
_entity_poly.pdbx_seq_one_letter_code
_entity_poly.pdbx_strand_id
1 'polypeptide(L)'
;MKLTRKQVLAKAKASDLESVKKLNCWGCNLTDISIFSQMANIEVLTLSVNSISSLSPLAGCLFLCELYLRRNKIPSLSELSHLRPLTRLRVLWLAENPCCGTDTSQYRLTVLRCLPRLQKLDNQVVTEDEIALALMEGEEVTTPLGSVQNQPSTNGLPDTETENDPLNYNMEETNKIREELGMKLLSRDKFLSLSSPSTRENKSSMKKTHILDAVLLLLKDLDEEELHIVHTATQNRLQCYTLEPETLIESLQTQKSADIQH
;
A
#
# COMPACT_ATOMS: atom_id res chain seq x y z
N MET A 1 -1.90 -11.20 27.23
CA MET A 1 -1.18 -10.53 28.34
C MET A 1 -0.79 -9.12 27.88
N LYS A 2 -0.84 -8.12 28.76
CA LYS A 2 -0.45 -6.73 28.46
C LYS A 2 0.92 -6.42 29.07
N LEU A 3 1.76 -5.71 28.32
CA LEU A 3 3.04 -5.23 28.83
C LEU A 3 2.84 -3.95 29.65
N THR A 4 3.20 -3.97 30.93
CA THR A 4 3.07 -2.80 31.82
C THR A 4 4.31 -1.92 31.80
N ARG A 5 4.16 -0.62 32.10
CA ARG A 5 5.28 0.33 32.22
C ARG A 5 6.39 -0.19 33.15
N LYS A 6 6.03 -0.74 34.32
CA LYS A 6 7.00 -1.32 35.27
C LYS A 6 7.80 -2.47 34.66
N GLN A 7 7.15 -3.35 33.90
CA GLN A 7 7.83 -4.46 33.22
C GLN A 7 8.77 -3.97 32.12
N VAL A 8 8.37 -2.94 31.36
CA VAL A 8 9.23 -2.33 30.33
C VAL A 8 10.48 -1.74 30.98
N LEU A 9 10.33 -0.90 32.00
CA LEU A 9 11.45 -0.27 32.68
C LEU A 9 12.39 -1.29 33.32
N ALA A 10 11.85 -2.34 33.95
CA ALA A 10 12.63 -3.44 34.51
C ALA A 10 13.41 -4.21 33.43
N LYS A 11 12.78 -4.54 32.29
CA LYS A 11 13.43 -5.26 31.18
C LYS A 11 14.47 -4.41 30.46
N ALA A 12 14.21 -3.12 30.28
CA ALA A 12 15.12 -2.19 29.63
C ALA A 12 16.21 -1.65 30.55
N LYS A 13 16.13 -1.90 31.87
CA LYS A 13 16.98 -1.27 32.90
C LYS A 13 17.01 0.26 32.75
N ALA A 14 15.85 0.83 32.47
CA ALA A 14 15.68 2.24 32.16
C ALA A 14 14.92 2.95 33.28
N SER A 15 15.27 4.22 33.51
CA SER A 15 14.55 5.08 34.46
C SER A 15 13.22 5.56 33.87
N ASP A 16 13.21 5.85 32.57
CA ASP A 16 12.08 6.45 31.86
C ASP A 16 11.85 5.78 30.50
N LEU A 17 10.59 5.82 30.02
CA LEU A 17 10.20 5.20 28.75
C LEU A 17 10.90 5.84 27.54
N GLU A 18 11.18 7.14 27.60
CA GLU A 18 11.86 7.88 26.53
C GLU A 18 13.33 7.48 26.36
N SER A 19 13.95 6.95 27.42
CA SER A 19 15.35 6.48 27.38
C SER A 19 15.49 5.08 26.78
N VAL A 20 14.38 4.35 26.60
CA VAL A 20 14.39 2.98 26.11
C VAL A 20 14.60 2.95 24.59
N LYS A 21 15.83 2.66 24.17
CA LYS A 21 16.18 2.48 22.75
C LYS A 21 16.05 1.04 22.27
N LYS A 22 16.26 0.06 23.16
CA LYS A 22 16.25 -1.36 22.82
C LYS A 22 15.39 -2.12 23.82
N LEU A 23 14.48 -2.94 23.32
CA LEU A 23 13.64 -3.77 24.17
C LEU A 23 13.50 -5.18 23.62
N ASN A 24 13.72 -6.16 24.50
CA ASN A 24 13.49 -7.57 24.21
C ASN A 24 12.30 -8.10 25.02
N CYS A 25 11.25 -8.48 24.29
CA CYS A 25 10.01 -9.05 24.78
C CYS A 25 9.70 -10.39 24.09
N TRP A 26 10.74 -11.17 23.76
CA TRP A 26 10.59 -12.51 23.23
C TRP A 26 9.83 -13.43 24.19
N GLY A 27 8.89 -14.22 23.67
CA GLY A 27 8.22 -15.27 24.45
C GLY A 27 7.39 -14.77 25.64
N CYS A 28 6.90 -13.53 25.61
CA CYS A 28 6.21 -12.90 26.73
C CYS A 28 4.67 -13.04 26.67
N ASN A 29 4.15 -13.87 25.75
CA ASN A 29 2.71 -14.09 25.51
C ASN A 29 1.90 -12.78 25.36
N LEU A 30 2.53 -11.76 24.76
CA LEU A 30 1.95 -10.44 24.59
C LEU A 30 0.82 -10.49 23.56
N THR A 31 -0.30 -9.88 23.91
CA THR A 31 -1.46 -9.67 23.03
C THR A 31 -1.71 -8.17 22.83
N ASP A 32 -1.46 -7.39 23.87
CA ASP A 32 -1.63 -5.94 23.86
C ASP A 32 -0.27 -5.25 23.96
N ILE A 33 0.03 -4.47 22.92
CA ILE A 33 1.27 -3.71 22.75
C ILE A 33 1.03 -2.20 22.75
N SER A 34 -0.10 -1.73 23.30
CA SER A 34 -0.49 -0.31 23.32
C SER A 34 0.56 0.61 23.95
N ILE A 35 1.41 0.08 24.84
CA ILE A 35 2.45 0.83 25.55
C ILE A 35 3.50 1.44 24.61
N PHE A 36 3.72 0.85 23.43
CA PHE A 36 4.72 1.36 22.49
C PHE A 36 4.33 2.69 21.86
N SER A 37 3.05 3.08 21.90
CA SER A 37 2.61 4.41 21.48
C SER A 37 3.25 5.53 22.31
N GLN A 38 3.73 5.22 23.52
CA GLN A 38 4.42 6.16 24.43
C GLN A 38 5.95 6.07 24.33
N MET A 39 6.48 5.22 23.44
CA MET A 39 7.91 4.92 23.32
C MET A 39 8.44 5.34 21.94
N ALA A 40 8.43 6.64 21.66
CA ALA A 40 8.80 7.18 20.35
C ALA A 40 10.27 6.91 19.96
N ASN A 41 11.18 6.84 20.96
CA ASN A 41 12.63 6.74 20.75
C ASN A 41 13.15 5.30 20.62
N ILE A 42 12.27 4.30 20.53
CA ILE A 42 12.70 2.91 20.41
C ILE A 42 13.33 2.66 19.03
N GLU A 43 14.50 2.06 19.01
CA GLU A 43 15.29 1.79 17.80
C GLU A 43 15.27 0.29 17.45
N VAL A 44 15.31 -0.59 18.45
CA VAL A 44 15.33 -2.05 18.27
C VAL A 44 14.28 -2.72 19.14
N LEU A 45 13.35 -3.45 18.51
CA LEU A 45 12.24 -4.09 19.21
C LEU A 45 12.11 -5.57 18.83
N THR A 46 12.30 -6.44 19.82
CA THR A 46 12.09 -7.89 19.66
C THR A 46 10.78 -8.33 20.30
N LEU A 47 9.83 -8.74 19.47
CA LEU A 47 8.49 -9.18 19.85
C LEU A 47 8.16 -10.57 19.30
N SER A 48 9.17 -11.37 18.96
CA SER A 48 8.94 -12.71 18.41
C SER A 48 8.36 -13.67 19.45
N VAL A 49 7.60 -14.66 18.98
CA VAL A 49 6.94 -15.67 19.82
C VAL A 49 5.98 -15.00 20.81
N ASN A 50 5.04 -14.22 20.27
CA ASN A 50 3.95 -13.60 21.04
C ASN A 50 2.61 -13.89 20.33
N SER A 51 1.54 -13.18 20.70
CA SER A 51 0.21 -13.31 20.11
C SER A 51 -0.32 -11.97 19.65
N ILE A 52 0.54 -11.16 19.05
CA ILE A 52 0.22 -9.82 18.54
C ILE A 52 -0.53 -9.95 17.22
N SER A 53 -1.65 -9.26 17.10
CA SER A 53 -2.48 -9.25 15.89
C SER A 53 -2.55 -7.89 15.19
N SER A 54 -2.18 -6.80 15.87
CA SER A 54 -2.18 -5.45 15.28
C SER A 54 -0.87 -4.71 15.53
N LEU A 55 -0.45 -3.94 14.54
CA LEU A 55 0.76 -3.12 14.57
C LEU A 55 0.47 -1.61 14.76
N SER A 56 -0.80 -1.22 14.87
CA SER A 56 -1.22 0.17 15.07
C SER A 56 -0.43 0.92 16.15
N PRO A 57 -0.16 0.34 17.34
CA PRO A 57 0.61 1.04 18.39
C PRO A 57 2.05 1.38 18.04
N LEU A 58 2.62 0.80 16.97
CA LEU A 58 3.98 1.06 16.52
C LEU A 58 4.09 2.22 15.52
N ALA A 59 2.96 2.75 15.03
CA ALA A 59 2.95 3.81 14.01
C ALA A 59 3.69 5.09 14.45
N GLY A 60 3.73 5.38 15.76
CA GLY A 60 4.44 6.52 16.34
C GLY A 60 5.93 6.31 16.62
N CYS A 61 6.47 5.10 16.44
CA CYS A 61 7.86 4.78 16.75
C CYS A 61 8.82 5.17 15.62
N LEU A 62 8.88 6.46 15.27
CA LEU A 62 9.60 6.98 14.08
C LEU A 62 11.11 6.66 14.06
N PHE A 63 11.69 6.35 15.22
CA PHE A 63 13.11 5.99 15.37
C PHE A 63 13.40 4.49 15.21
N LEU A 64 12.37 3.66 14.98
CA LEU A 64 12.52 2.22 14.90
C LEU A 64 13.31 1.81 13.65
N CYS A 65 14.41 1.09 13.87
CA CYS A 65 15.33 0.59 12.85
C CYS A 65 15.16 -0.92 12.63
N GLU A 66 14.88 -1.67 13.70
CA GLU A 66 14.76 -3.13 13.65
C GLU A 66 13.53 -3.62 14.40
N LEU A 67 12.70 -4.42 13.72
CA LEU A 67 11.46 -4.98 14.25
C LEU A 67 11.36 -6.47 14.00
N TYR A 68 11.33 -7.25 15.08
CA TYR A 68 11.23 -8.71 15.02
C TYR A 68 9.88 -9.20 15.51
N LEU A 69 9.03 -9.66 14.60
CA LEU A 69 7.66 -10.11 14.83
C LEU A 69 7.42 -11.58 14.46
N ARG A 70 8.49 -12.37 14.27
CA ARG A 70 8.39 -13.81 13.95
C ARG A 70 7.45 -14.55 14.91
N ARG A 71 6.60 -15.44 14.38
CA ARG A 71 5.66 -16.27 15.15
C ARG A 71 4.71 -15.43 16.02
N ASN A 72 3.92 -14.59 15.37
CA ASN A 72 2.82 -13.81 15.94
C ASN A 72 1.50 -14.14 15.22
N LYS A 73 0.45 -13.34 15.44
CA LYS A 73 -0.90 -13.54 14.89
C LYS A 73 -1.32 -12.41 13.94
N ILE A 74 -0.38 -11.86 13.18
CA ILE A 74 -0.67 -10.78 12.21
C ILE A 74 -1.49 -11.37 11.06
N PRO A 75 -2.78 -10.99 10.90
CA PRO A 75 -3.70 -11.69 10.01
C PRO A 75 -3.44 -11.41 8.52
N SER A 76 -2.99 -10.20 8.19
CA SER A 76 -2.88 -9.72 6.82
C SER A 76 -1.80 -8.64 6.67
N LEU A 77 -1.36 -8.43 5.43
CA LEU A 77 -0.37 -7.40 5.10
C LEU A 77 -0.92 -5.97 5.25
N SER A 78 -2.23 -5.78 5.40
CA SER A 78 -2.87 -4.50 5.73
C SER A 78 -2.27 -3.81 6.95
N GLU A 79 -1.81 -4.56 7.94
CA GLU A 79 -1.17 -4.02 9.14
C GLU A 79 0.16 -3.30 8.85
N LEU A 80 0.78 -3.56 7.69
CA LEU A 80 2.00 -2.85 7.27
C LEU A 80 1.75 -1.38 6.95
N SER A 81 0.50 -0.98 6.69
CA SER A 81 0.14 0.43 6.55
C SER A 81 0.55 1.27 7.75
N HIS A 82 0.50 0.70 8.97
CA HIS A 82 0.93 1.35 10.20
C HIS A 82 2.46 1.51 10.29
N LEU A 83 3.23 0.72 9.54
CA LEU A 83 4.68 0.80 9.50
C LEU A 83 5.20 1.74 8.39
N ARG A 84 4.35 2.16 7.44
CA ARG A 84 4.75 3.09 6.36
C ARG A 84 5.42 4.39 6.84
N PRO A 85 4.99 5.03 7.95
CA PRO A 85 5.65 6.22 8.47
C PRO A 85 7.08 5.98 9.00
N LEU A 86 7.45 4.73 9.26
CA LEU A 86 8.73 4.35 9.88
C LEU A 86 9.85 4.37 8.84
N THR A 87 10.26 5.57 8.42
CA THR A 87 11.26 5.78 7.36
C THR A 87 12.65 5.21 7.69
N ARG A 88 12.93 4.98 8.98
CA ARG A 88 14.20 4.42 9.48
C ARG A 88 14.20 2.90 9.58
N LEU A 89 13.08 2.23 9.37
CA LEU A 89 12.97 0.78 9.50
C LEU A 89 13.80 0.10 8.40
N ARG A 90 14.84 -0.64 8.81
CA ARG A 90 15.76 -1.35 7.92
C ARG A 90 15.61 -2.86 8.00
N VAL A 91 15.26 -3.40 9.17
CA VAL A 91 15.14 -4.84 9.39
C VAL A 91 13.73 -5.16 9.87
N LEU A 92 13.08 -6.09 9.18
CA LEU A 92 11.74 -6.56 9.52
C LEU A 92 11.71 -8.09 9.44
N TRP A 93 11.14 -8.73 10.46
CA TRP A 93 10.94 -10.18 10.47
C TRP A 93 9.47 -10.49 10.80
N LEU A 94 8.74 -11.02 9.83
CA LEU A 94 7.33 -11.37 9.90
C LEU A 94 7.05 -12.86 9.65
N ALA A 95 8.05 -13.68 9.32
CA ALA A 95 7.90 -15.12 9.12
C ALA A 95 7.10 -15.82 10.24
N GLU A 96 6.41 -16.90 9.90
CA GLU A 96 5.48 -17.62 10.80
C GLU A 96 4.33 -16.73 11.32
N ASN A 97 3.90 -15.74 10.54
CA ASN A 97 2.62 -15.05 10.76
C ASN A 97 1.61 -15.48 9.69
N PRO A 98 0.30 -15.44 10.00
CA PRO A 98 -0.75 -15.69 9.01
C PRO A 98 -0.64 -14.82 7.75
N CYS A 99 -0.15 -13.58 7.88
CA CYS A 99 0.04 -12.65 6.76
C CYS A 99 1.04 -13.11 5.68
N CYS A 100 1.92 -14.09 5.98
CA CYS A 100 2.83 -14.65 4.98
C CYS A 100 2.07 -15.46 3.90
N GLY A 101 0.85 -15.92 4.21
CA GLY A 101 0.03 -16.68 3.27
C GLY A 101 0.71 -17.94 2.73
N THR A 102 0.20 -18.44 1.61
CA THR A 102 0.78 -19.56 0.86
C THR A 102 1.76 -19.10 -0.21
N ASP A 103 1.58 -17.90 -0.76
CA ASP A 103 2.44 -17.32 -1.79
C ASP A 103 3.55 -16.48 -1.15
N THR A 104 4.74 -17.06 -1.04
CA THR A 104 5.91 -16.40 -0.48
C THR A 104 6.46 -15.29 -1.39
N SER A 105 6.32 -15.43 -2.70
CA SER A 105 6.82 -14.46 -3.69
C SER A 105 5.97 -13.19 -3.65
N GLN A 106 4.64 -13.34 -3.73
CA GLN A 106 3.72 -12.21 -3.63
C GLN A 106 3.84 -11.52 -2.27
N TYR A 107 3.94 -12.29 -1.18
CA TYR A 107 4.19 -11.76 0.15
C TYR A 107 5.42 -10.86 0.18
N ARG A 108 6.56 -11.34 -0.35
CA ARG A 108 7.82 -10.60 -0.33
C ARG A 108 7.71 -9.31 -1.15
N LEU A 109 7.19 -9.40 -2.37
CA LEU A 109 7.00 -8.22 -3.24
C LEU A 109 6.05 -7.19 -2.59
N THR A 110 4.94 -7.63 -2.03
CA THR A 110 3.96 -6.75 -1.38
C THR A 110 4.55 -6.04 -0.14
N VAL A 111 5.35 -6.74 0.67
CA VAL A 111 6.06 -6.12 1.81
C VAL A 111 7.06 -5.07 1.32
N LEU A 112 7.88 -5.40 0.33
CA LEU A 112 8.91 -4.50 -0.22
C LEU A 112 8.29 -3.28 -0.91
N ARG A 113 7.16 -3.43 -1.59
CA ARG A 113 6.40 -2.31 -2.16
C ARG A 113 5.89 -1.36 -1.07
N CYS A 114 5.44 -1.89 0.06
CA CYS A 114 4.97 -1.07 1.19
C CYS A 114 6.11 -0.39 1.96
N LEU A 115 7.26 -1.06 2.06
CA LEU A 115 8.41 -0.64 2.85
C LEU A 115 9.69 -0.70 1.99
N PRO A 116 9.84 0.17 0.98
CA PRO A 116 10.94 0.10 0.01
C PRO A 116 12.32 0.45 0.60
N ARG A 117 12.37 0.94 1.85
CA ARG A 117 13.62 1.30 2.55
C ARG A 117 14.24 0.14 3.33
N LEU A 118 13.62 -1.03 3.29
CA LEU A 118 14.02 -2.21 4.03
C LEU A 118 15.29 -2.82 3.43
N GLN A 119 16.24 -3.16 4.28
CA GLN A 119 17.52 -3.81 3.91
C GLN A 119 17.48 -5.32 4.15
N LYS A 120 16.64 -5.77 5.09
CA LYS A 120 16.54 -7.18 5.47
C LYS A 120 15.10 -7.55 5.83
N LEU A 121 14.59 -8.58 5.16
CA LEU A 121 13.27 -9.15 5.39
C LEU A 121 13.39 -10.64 5.68
N ASP A 122 12.83 -11.10 6.81
CA ASP A 122 12.78 -12.54 7.18
C ASP A 122 14.12 -13.26 7.15
N ASN A 123 15.14 -12.57 7.67
CA ASN A 123 16.53 -13.01 7.66
C ASN A 123 17.22 -13.05 6.28
N GLN A 124 16.56 -12.58 5.22
CA GLN A 124 17.13 -12.45 3.88
C GLN A 124 17.45 -10.99 3.57
N VAL A 125 18.61 -10.74 2.98
CA VAL A 125 18.98 -9.41 2.48
C VAL A 125 18.00 -9.04 1.35
N VAL A 126 17.64 -7.78 1.28
CA VAL A 126 16.81 -7.21 0.22
C VAL A 126 17.74 -6.58 -0.80
N THR A 127 17.59 -6.94 -2.08
CA THR A 127 18.36 -6.32 -3.17
C THR A 127 17.59 -5.18 -3.83
N GLU A 128 18.30 -4.30 -4.53
CA GLU A 128 17.67 -3.20 -5.28
C GLU A 128 16.78 -3.72 -6.41
N ASP A 129 17.16 -4.83 -7.05
CA ASP A 129 16.36 -5.49 -8.10
C ASP A 129 15.01 -5.97 -7.55
N GLU A 130 14.99 -6.57 -6.35
CA GLU A 130 13.75 -7.00 -5.70
C GLU A 130 12.83 -5.81 -5.38
N ILE A 131 13.40 -4.68 -4.97
CA ILE A 131 12.63 -3.46 -4.72
C ILE A 131 12.05 -2.92 -6.03
N ALA A 132 12.83 -2.91 -7.12
CA ALA A 132 12.35 -2.48 -8.43
C ALA A 132 11.20 -3.37 -8.92
N LEU A 133 11.36 -4.70 -8.81
CA LEU A 133 10.30 -5.67 -9.12
C LEU A 133 9.06 -5.45 -8.25
N ALA A 134 9.23 -5.25 -6.94
CA ALA A 134 8.13 -4.98 -6.02
C ALA A 134 7.36 -3.71 -6.36
N LEU A 135 8.03 -2.66 -6.82
CA LEU A 135 7.39 -1.41 -7.24
C LEU A 135 6.56 -1.59 -8.53
N MET A 136 6.98 -2.48 -9.42
CA MET A 136 6.27 -2.80 -10.66
C MET A 136 5.11 -3.79 -10.43
N GLU A 137 5.35 -4.87 -9.69
CA GLU A 137 4.46 -6.04 -9.63
C GLU A 137 3.78 -6.25 -8.26
N GLY A 138 4.30 -5.66 -7.19
CA GLY A 138 3.76 -5.86 -5.85
C GLY A 138 2.33 -5.34 -5.71
N GLU A 139 1.50 -5.98 -4.87
CA GLU A 139 0.15 -5.45 -4.65
C GLU A 139 0.18 -4.23 -3.73
N GLU A 140 -0.67 -3.25 -4.03
CA GLU A 140 -0.83 -2.11 -3.14
C GLU A 140 -1.72 -2.51 -1.96
N VAL A 141 -1.10 -2.62 -0.79
CA VAL A 141 -1.83 -2.80 0.46
C VAL A 141 -2.62 -1.54 0.76
N THR A 142 -3.91 -1.55 0.43
CA THR A 142 -4.84 -0.51 0.86
C THR A 142 -5.27 -0.78 2.31
N THR A 143 -5.32 0.26 3.13
CA THR A 143 -5.96 0.17 4.45
C THR A 143 -7.43 -0.21 4.25
N PRO A 144 -8.00 -1.15 5.03
CA PRO A 144 -9.45 -1.32 5.07
C PRO A 144 -10.09 0.04 5.39
N LEU A 145 -11.12 0.45 4.64
CA LEU A 145 -11.93 1.62 4.96
C LEU A 145 -12.60 1.37 6.32
N GLY A 146 -11.97 1.84 7.40
CA GLY A 146 -12.42 1.61 8.76
C GLY A 146 -11.61 2.45 9.75
N SER A 147 -12.21 3.57 10.15
CA SER A 147 -11.79 4.47 11.25
C SER A 147 -10.42 5.17 11.11
N VAL A 148 -10.41 6.29 10.37
CA VAL A 148 -9.53 7.43 10.69
C VAL A 148 -10.39 8.70 10.76
N GLN A 149 -10.78 9.05 11.98
CA GLN A 149 -11.04 10.42 12.46
C GLN A 149 -10.37 10.43 13.85
N ASN A 150 -9.37 11.26 14.19
CA ASN A 150 -9.04 12.60 13.75
C ASN A 150 -7.56 12.96 14.01
N GLN A 151 -6.96 13.71 13.08
CA GLN A 151 -6.51 15.07 13.39
C GLN A 151 -7.44 16.06 12.67
N PRO A 152 -7.63 17.26 13.23
CA PRO A 152 -8.83 17.67 13.91
C PRO A 152 -10.02 17.97 12.97
N SER A 153 -11.19 17.46 13.33
CA SER A 153 -12.42 18.26 13.31
C SER A 153 -13.26 17.74 14.46
N THR A 154 -13.22 18.50 15.55
CA THR A 154 -13.91 18.25 16.79
C THR A 154 -15.39 18.03 16.53
N ASN A 155 -15.91 16.85 16.88
CA ASN A 155 -17.31 16.72 17.22
C ASN A 155 -17.40 15.85 18.48
N GLY A 156 -17.44 16.52 19.62
CA GLY A 156 -18.27 16.10 20.73
C GLY A 156 -19.67 16.69 20.47
N LEU A 157 -20.61 15.79 20.22
CA LEU A 157 -22.07 16.00 20.22
C LEU A 157 -22.57 16.68 21.52
N PRO A 158 -23.74 17.36 21.54
CA PRO A 158 -25.02 16.71 21.22
C PRO A 158 -26.02 17.51 20.36
N ASP A 159 -26.82 16.69 19.66
CA ASP A 159 -28.23 16.82 19.29
C ASP A 159 -28.77 18.09 18.59
N THR A 160 -29.68 17.79 17.65
CA THR A 160 -30.70 18.62 16.99
C THR A 160 -30.35 19.28 15.66
N GLU A 161 -30.84 18.59 14.62
CA GLU A 161 -31.64 19.10 13.51
C GLU A 161 -31.03 20.06 12.46
N THR A 162 -31.45 19.76 11.22
CA THR A 162 -31.50 20.57 10.00
C THR A 162 -30.26 20.68 9.10
N GLU A 163 -30.40 20.02 7.96
CA GLU A 163 -29.80 20.26 6.63
C GLU A 163 -29.18 21.65 6.46
N ASN A 164 -27.92 21.70 6.02
CA ASN A 164 -27.34 22.73 5.13
C ASN A 164 -25.89 22.33 4.79
N ASP A 165 -25.69 21.61 3.68
CA ASP A 165 -24.37 21.26 3.13
C ASP A 165 -23.79 22.45 2.35
N PRO A 166 -22.62 23.02 2.70
CA PRO A 166 -22.14 24.32 2.18
C PRO A 166 -21.64 24.32 0.72
N LEU A 167 -21.75 23.21 -0.01
CA LEU A 167 -21.18 23.08 -1.36
C LEU A 167 -22.21 23.10 -2.49
N ASN A 168 -23.49 23.34 -2.19
CA ASN A 168 -24.57 23.29 -3.18
C ASN A 168 -25.29 24.62 -3.33
N TYR A 169 -24.55 25.71 -3.60
CA TYR A 169 -25.17 26.99 -3.95
C TYR A 169 -25.26 27.14 -5.47
N ASN A 170 -26.48 27.38 -5.93
CA ASN A 170 -26.80 27.67 -7.31
C ASN A 170 -26.43 29.14 -7.64
N MET A 171 -25.96 29.39 -8.88
CA MET A 171 -25.70 30.74 -9.43
C MET A 171 -26.91 31.69 -9.26
N GLU A 172 -28.14 31.18 -9.34
CA GLU A 172 -29.36 31.97 -9.12
C GLU A 172 -29.54 32.40 -7.65
N GLU A 173 -29.19 31.55 -6.68
CA GLU A 173 -29.22 31.89 -5.25
C GLU A 173 -28.14 32.91 -4.89
N THR A 174 -26.97 32.78 -5.51
CA THR A 174 -25.85 33.73 -5.34
C THR A 174 -26.23 35.13 -5.86
N ASN A 175 -27.02 35.19 -6.94
CA ASN A 175 -27.49 36.44 -7.52
C ASN A 175 -28.63 37.07 -6.70
N LYS A 176 -29.52 36.28 -6.09
CA LYS A 176 -30.50 36.77 -5.10
C LYS A 176 -29.85 37.42 -3.88
N ILE A 177 -28.80 36.80 -3.33
CA ILE A 177 -28.07 37.36 -2.18
C ILE A 177 -27.37 38.68 -2.54
N ARG A 178 -26.85 38.81 -3.77
CA ARG A 178 -26.23 40.07 -4.25
C ARG A 178 -27.24 41.19 -4.42
N GLU A 179 -28.46 40.86 -4.84
CA GLU A 179 -29.55 41.83 -5.00
C GLU A 179 -30.02 42.39 -3.65
N GLU A 180 -30.15 41.53 -2.62
CA GLU A 180 -30.47 41.96 -1.24
C GLU A 180 -29.36 42.82 -0.61
N LEU A 181 -28.11 42.63 -1.03
CA LEU A 181 -26.96 43.41 -0.57
C LEU A 181 -26.66 44.64 -1.45
N GLY A 182 -27.52 44.96 -2.44
CA GLY A 182 -27.40 46.14 -3.30
C GLY A 182 -26.22 46.10 -4.30
N MET A 183 -25.73 44.91 -4.64
CA MET A 183 -24.58 44.70 -5.53
C MET A 183 -24.97 44.28 -6.95
N LYS A 184 -24.08 44.52 -7.92
CA LYS A 184 -24.32 44.23 -9.33
C LYS A 184 -24.35 42.72 -9.61
N LEU A 185 -25.40 42.25 -10.27
CA LEU A 185 -25.61 40.83 -10.62
C LEU A 185 -24.54 40.29 -11.60
N LEU A 186 -24.20 39.02 -11.47
CA LEU A 186 -23.31 38.32 -12.41
C LEU A 186 -24.12 37.71 -13.56
N SER A 187 -23.77 38.06 -14.80
CA SER A 187 -24.26 37.35 -15.99
C SER A 187 -23.28 36.26 -16.42
N ARG A 188 -23.83 35.17 -16.97
CA ARG A 188 -23.13 33.91 -17.30
C ARG A 188 -22.14 34.02 -18.48
N ASP A 189 -22.10 35.15 -19.19
CA ASP A 189 -21.31 35.31 -20.41
C ASP A 189 -19.83 35.68 -20.19
N LYS A 190 -19.33 35.68 -18.94
CA LYS A 190 -17.90 35.88 -18.65
C LYS A 190 -17.11 34.60 -18.39
N PHE A 191 -17.76 33.44 -18.31
CA PHE A 191 -17.10 32.17 -18.03
C PHE A 191 -17.61 31.06 -18.96
N LEU A 192 -17.36 31.23 -20.25
CA LEU A 192 -17.31 30.11 -21.18
C LEU A 192 -15.85 29.78 -21.46
N SER A 193 -15.27 28.92 -20.63
CA SER A 193 -14.08 28.13 -20.99
C SER A 193 -13.96 26.95 -20.03
N LEU A 194 -13.79 25.77 -20.63
CA LEU A 194 -13.51 24.48 -20.01
C LEU A 194 -14.74 23.67 -19.57
N SER A 195 -15.41 23.18 -20.60
CA SER A 195 -16.20 21.95 -20.64
C SER A 195 -15.62 20.82 -19.77
N SER A 196 -16.44 20.34 -18.84
CA SER A 196 -16.53 18.91 -18.49
C SER A 196 -17.76 18.32 -19.18
N PRO A 197 -17.81 17.00 -19.43
CA PRO A 197 -18.86 16.20 -18.78
C PRO A 197 -18.28 14.89 -18.23
N SER A 198 -18.45 14.57 -16.93
CA SER A 198 -19.60 13.89 -16.33
C SER A 198 -20.01 12.57 -17.01
N THR A 199 -19.78 11.43 -16.34
CA THR A 199 -20.81 10.56 -15.73
C THR A 199 -20.18 9.24 -15.27
N ARG A 200 -20.61 8.81 -14.08
CA ARG A 200 -20.32 7.50 -13.49
C ARG A 200 -21.04 6.44 -14.32
N GLU A 201 -20.29 5.70 -15.11
CA GLU A 201 -20.46 4.29 -15.43
C GLU A 201 -19.20 3.85 -16.19
N ASN A 202 -18.66 2.66 -15.91
CA ASN A 202 -17.45 2.10 -16.54
C ASN A 202 -16.04 2.67 -16.16
N LYS A 203 -15.70 2.72 -14.86
CA LYS A 203 -14.33 3.04 -14.40
C LYS A 203 -13.23 2.05 -14.85
N SER A 204 -13.58 0.81 -15.22
CA SER A 204 -12.61 -0.20 -15.72
C SER A 204 -12.35 -0.03 -17.22
N SER A 205 -13.41 0.22 -18.01
CA SER A 205 -13.29 0.41 -19.46
C SER A 205 -12.58 1.72 -19.80
N MET A 206 -12.91 2.84 -19.15
CA MET A 206 -12.23 4.12 -19.40
C MET A 206 -10.74 4.07 -19.08
N LYS A 207 -10.33 3.39 -18.00
CA LYS A 207 -8.90 3.21 -17.67
C LYS A 207 -8.15 2.43 -18.75
N LYS A 208 -8.75 1.37 -19.29
CA LYS A 208 -8.18 0.62 -20.42
C LYS A 208 -8.09 1.50 -21.67
N THR A 209 -9.10 2.32 -21.94
CA THR A 209 -9.09 3.30 -23.04
C THR A 209 -7.97 4.33 -22.87
N HIS A 210 -7.82 4.93 -21.68
CA HIS A 210 -6.75 5.90 -21.42
C HIS A 210 -5.35 5.29 -21.53
N ILE A 211 -5.18 4.03 -21.13
CA ILE A 211 -3.90 3.32 -21.30
C ILE A 211 -3.63 3.06 -22.78
N LEU A 212 -4.63 2.62 -23.55
CA LEU A 212 -4.49 2.43 -25.00
C LEU A 212 -4.18 3.74 -25.71
N ASP A 213 -4.85 4.83 -25.35
CA ASP A 213 -4.58 6.16 -25.92
C ASP A 213 -3.18 6.64 -25.59
N ALA A 214 -2.70 6.41 -24.36
CA ALA A 214 -1.33 6.75 -23.97
C ALA A 214 -0.29 5.90 -24.73
N VAL A 215 -0.53 4.60 -24.90
CA VAL A 215 0.33 3.72 -25.69
C VAL A 215 0.35 4.15 -27.16
N LEU A 216 -0.81 4.49 -27.74
CA LEU A 216 -0.90 4.98 -29.12
C LEU A 216 -0.23 6.33 -29.32
N LEU A 217 -0.22 7.20 -28.31
CA LEU A 217 0.53 8.46 -28.35
C LEU A 217 2.04 8.20 -28.32
N LEU A 218 2.52 7.34 -27.42
CA LEU A 218 3.94 6.98 -27.33
C LEU A 218 4.44 6.30 -28.61
N LEU A 219 3.61 5.47 -29.26
CA LEU A 219 3.94 4.84 -30.54
C LEU A 219 4.14 5.84 -31.70
N LYS A 220 3.58 7.06 -31.61
CA LYS A 220 3.75 8.09 -32.64
C LYS A 220 5.11 8.80 -32.56
N ASP A 221 5.77 8.71 -31.41
CA ASP A 221 7.04 9.40 -31.15
C ASP A 221 8.26 8.49 -31.41
N LEU A 222 8.05 7.22 -31.80
CA LEU A 222 9.11 6.24 -32.10
C LEU A 222 9.53 6.26 -33.56
N ASP A 223 10.79 5.90 -33.83
CA ASP A 223 11.31 5.70 -35.19
C ASP A 223 11.04 4.28 -35.74
N GLU A 224 11.40 4.03 -37.00
CA GLU A 224 11.08 2.77 -37.71
C GLU A 224 11.71 1.53 -37.04
N GLU A 225 12.93 1.68 -36.49
CA GLU A 225 13.66 0.60 -35.85
C GLU A 225 13.08 0.27 -34.47
N GLU A 226 12.76 1.30 -33.68
CA GLU A 226 12.07 1.16 -32.39
C GLU A 226 10.66 0.57 -32.55
N LEU A 227 9.94 0.98 -33.58
CA LEU A 227 8.60 0.45 -33.88
C LEU A 227 8.65 -1.05 -34.22
N HIS A 228 9.68 -1.51 -34.93
CA HIS A 228 9.86 -2.92 -35.25
C HIS A 228 10.16 -3.76 -33.99
N ILE A 229 10.91 -3.21 -33.03
CA ILE A 229 11.18 -3.86 -31.73
C ILE A 229 9.86 -4.01 -30.95
N VAL A 230 9.07 -2.94 -30.86
CA VAL A 230 7.77 -2.97 -30.18
C VAL A 230 6.80 -3.95 -30.85
N HIS A 231 6.77 -4.01 -32.18
CA HIS A 231 5.98 -5.00 -32.93
C HIS A 231 6.39 -6.44 -32.59
N THR A 232 7.69 -6.73 -32.60
CA THR A 232 8.21 -8.07 -32.29
C THR A 232 7.89 -8.46 -30.84
N ALA A 233 8.06 -7.55 -29.89
CA ALA A 233 7.77 -7.78 -28.49
C ALA A 233 6.26 -8.00 -28.24
N THR A 234 5.39 -7.19 -28.87
CA THR A 234 3.94 -7.34 -28.76
C THR A 234 3.45 -8.64 -29.40
N GLN A 235 4.00 -9.05 -30.54
CA GLN A 235 3.70 -10.32 -31.18
C GLN A 235 4.10 -11.52 -30.32
N ASN A 236 5.30 -11.51 -29.73
CA ASN A 236 5.74 -12.56 -28.80
C ASN A 236 4.83 -12.62 -27.56
N ARG A 237 4.43 -11.46 -27.03
CA ARG A 237 3.50 -11.39 -25.91
C ARG A 237 2.11 -11.92 -26.26
N LEU A 238 1.59 -11.62 -27.46
CA LEU A 238 0.33 -12.15 -27.97
C LEU A 238 0.38 -13.67 -28.17
N GLN A 239 1.50 -14.19 -28.68
CA GLN A 239 1.71 -15.64 -28.81
C GLN A 239 1.63 -16.38 -27.47
N CYS A 240 2.20 -15.80 -26.41
CA CYS A 240 2.09 -16.35 -25.05
C CYS A 240 0.65 -16.39 -24.52
N TYR A 241 -0.26 -15.55 -25.03
CA TYR A 241 -1.69 -15.57 -24.66
C TYR A 241 -2.51 -16.54 -25.52
N THR A 242 -2.08 -16.86 -26.75
CA THR A 242 -2.76 -17.82 -27.63
C THR A 242 -2.40 -19.28 -27.35
N LEU A 243 -1.40 -19.53 -26.50
CA LEU A 243 -0.96 -20.88 -26.11
C LEU A 243 -1.51 -21.24 -24.71
N GLU A 244 -2.80 -21.57 -24.65
CA GLU A 244 -3.33 -22.49 -23.64
C GLU A 244 -3.20 -23.95 -24.12
N PRO A 245 -3.26 -24.96 -23.22
CA PRO A 245 -2.33 -26.07 -23.15
C PRO A 245 -2.74 -27.29 -24.00
N GLU A 246 -2.87 -27.16 -25.31
CA GLU A 246 -3.19 -28.32 -26.17
C GLU A 246 -2.13 -28.69 -27.23
N THR A 247 -1.01 -27.96 -27.32
CA THR A 247 0.06 -28.29 -28.28
C THR A 247 1.36 -28.78 -27.64
N LEU A 248 1.33 -29.18 -26.36
CA LEU A 248 2.48 -29.76 -25.66
C LEU A 248 2.62 -31.29 -25.87
N ILE A 249 1.71 -31.92 -26.62
CA ILE A 249 1.77 -33.37 -26.90
C ILE A 249 2.43 -33.70 -28.25
N GLU A 250 2.40 -32.79 -29.24
CA GLU A 250 3.00 -33.06 -30.58
C GLU A 250 4.50 -32.76 -30.68
N SER A 251 5.03 -31.84 -29.87
CA SER A 251 6.46 -31.52 -29.85
C SER A 251 7.31 -32.53 -29.05
N LEU A 252 6.68 -33.39 -28.25
CA LEU A 252 7.35 -34.49 -27.54
C LEU A 252 7.32 -35.85 -28.28
N GLN A 253 6.56 -35.97 -29.38
CA GLN A 253 6.55 -37.18 -30.22
C GLN A 253 7.42 -37.08 -31.48
N THR A 254 7.71 -35.88 -31.97
CA THR A 254 8.60 -35.69 -33.13
C THR A 254 10.09 -35.78 -32.78
N GLN A 255 10.47 -35.58 -31.52
CA GLN A 255 11.87 -35.68 -31.09
C GLN A 255 12.29 -37.10 -30.67
N LYS A 256 11.34 -38.04 -30.50
CA LYS A 256 11.62 -39.45 -30.15
C LYS A 256 11.71 -40.39 -31.36
N SER A 257 11.38 -39.90 -32.56
CA SER A 257 11.40 -40.71 -33.80
C SER A 257 12.60 -40.42 -34.72
N ALA A 258 13.44 -39.42 -34.38
CA ALA A 258 14.64 -39.09 -35.15
C ALA A 258 15.90 -39.86 -34.69
N ASP A 259 15.87 -40.52 -33.53
CA ASP A 259 17.03 -41.23 -32.94
C ASP A 259 17.04 -42.76 -33.18
N ILE A 260 16.22 -43.27 -34.12
CA ILE A 260 16.20 -44.73 -34.45
C ILE A 260 16.57 -45.02 -35.92
N GLN A 261 16.78 -44.01 -36.76
CA GLN A 261 17.33 -44.23 -38.12
C GLN A 261 18.32 -43.13 -38.50
N HIS A 262 19.54 -43.23 -37.98
CA HIS A 262 20.77 -43.13 -38.76
C HIS A 262 22.01 -43.48 -37.93
#